data_AF-A0A4Y9XMJ4-F1
#
_entry.id   AF-A0A4Y9XMJ4-F1
#
_cell.length_a   1.000
_cell.length_b   1.000
_cell.length_c   1.000
_cell.angle_alpha   90.00
_cell.angle_beta   90.00
_cell.angle_gamma   90.00
#
_symmetry.space_group_name_H-M   'P 1'
#
loop_
_entity.id
_entity.type
_entity.pdbx_description
1 polymer ?
#
loop_
_entity_poly.entity_id
_entity_poly.type
_entity_poly.pdbx_seq_one_letter_code
_entity_poly.pdbx_strand_id
1 'polypeptide(L)'
;MHGRTPLAAAARHARLPTKATTSHISRRAMSSHIDPDAPLKTPEDWTAMQESRAQYKSLVDHFSAFGSTQTRENSFQPHHPLHRPPPPKDLTLSALLAAGAHFGHSSSLLNPSFMPYAYGTRAGVTIIDLERTLPAT
;
A
#
# COMPACT_ATOMS: atom_id res chain seq x y z
N MET A 1 -57.33 -39.59 -12.11
CA MET A 1 -57.84 -39.33 -13.47
C MET A 1 -57.51 -37.89 -13.85
N HIS A 2 -56.73 -37.71 -14.93
CA HIS A 2 -56.70 -36.56 -15.87
C HIS A 2 -56.55 -35.13 -15.30
N GLY A 3 -55.64 -34.25 -15.72
CA GLY A 3 -54.68 -34.12 -16.82
C GLY A 3 -53.98 -32.75 -16.64
N ARG A 4 -52.67 -32.61 -16.99
CA ARG A 4 -52.13 -31.86 -18.16
C ARG A 4 -52.65 -30.40 -18.23
N THR A 5 -51.87 -29.31 -18.24
CA THR A 5 -50.61 -28.93 -18.94
C THR A 5 -50.37 -27.40 -18.72
N PRO A 6 -49.41 -26.67 -19.36
CA PRO A 6 -47.99 -26.49 -19.03
C PRO A 6 -47.63 -24.97 -18.95
N LEU A 7 -46.37 -24.59 -19.29
CA LEU A 7 -45.78 -23.24 -19.45
C LEU A 7 -45.13 -22.67 -18.16
N ALA A 8 -43.88 -22.20 -18.13
CA ALA A 8 -43.07 -21.58 -19.17
C ALA A 8 -41.58 -21.92 -19.03
N ALA A 9 -40.94 -22.12 -20.19
CA ALA A 9 -39.51 -22.31 -20.33
C ALA A 9 -38.78 -20.96 -20.18
N ALA A 10 -37.91 -20.85 -19.17
CA ALA A 10 -36.98 -19.73 -19.05
C ALA A 10 -35.83 -19.94 -20.06
N ALA A 11 -35.87 -19.22 -21.17
CA ALA A 11 -34.78 -19.13 -22.12
C ALA A 11 -33.55 -18.51 -21.44
N ARG A 12 -32.53 -19.32 -21.18
CA ARG A 12 -31.22 -18.84 -20.75
C ARG A 12 -30.54 -18.24 -21.98
N HIS A 13 -30.47 -16.92 -22.06
CA HIS A 13 -29.65 -16.23 -23.06
C HIS A 13 -28.18 -16.61 -22.87
N ALA A 14 -27.67 -17.47 -23.74
CA ALA A 14 -26.24 -17.73 -23.88
C ALA A 14 -25.59 -16.47 -24.49
N ARG A 15 -24.77 -15.76 -23.70
CA ARG A 15 -23.88 -14.73 -24.23
C ARG A 15 -22.77 -15.44 -25.01
N LEU A 16 -22.72 -15.23 -26.31
CA LEU A 16 -21.57 -15.61 -27.14
C LEU A 16 -20.36 -14.75 -26.74
N PRO A 17 -19.16 -15.31 -26.60
CA PRO A 17 -17.96 -14.52 -26.35
C PRO A 17 -17.58 -13.75 -27.61
N THR A 18 -17.65 -12.42 -27.56
CA THR A 18 -17.09 -11.54 -28.59
C THR A 18 -15.57 -11.65 -28.56
N LYS A 19 -14.95 -12.20 -29.60
CA LYS A 19 -13.49 -12.17 -29.75
C LYS A 19 -13.04 -10.72 -29.95
N ALA A 20 -12.40 -10.14 -28.94
CA ALA A 20 -11.68 -8.89 -29.09
C ALA A 20 -10.45 -9.15 -29.97
N THR A 21 -10.40 -8.54 -31.15
CA THR A 21 -9.18 -8.51 -31.98
C THR A 21 -8.18 -7.58 -31.32
N THR A 22 -7.29 -8.12 -30.50
CA THR A 22 -6.14 -7.39 -29.99
C THR A 22 -5.17 -7.16 -31.15
N SER A 23 -5.11 -5.93 -31.67
CA SER A 23 -4.06 -5.53 -32.59
C SER A 23 -2.72 -5.62 -31.85
N HIS A 24 -1.92 -6.62 -32.18
CA HIS A 24 -0.55 -6.71 -31.70
C HIS A 24 0.25 -5.54 -32.29
N ILE A 25 0.43 -4.47 -31.51
CA ILE A 25 1.49 -3.50 -31.77
C ILE A 25 2.79 -4.28 -31.60
N SER A 26 3.45 -4.58 -32.72
CA SER A 26 4.79 -5.17 -32.73
C SER A 26 5.75 -4.20 -32.07
N ARG A 27 6.02 -4.39 -30.78
CA ARG A 27 7.10 -3.73 -30.07
C ARG A 27 8.40 -4.25 -30.69
N ARG A 28 8.98 -3.46 -31.61
CA ARG A 28 10.38 -3.59 -32.00
C ARG A 28 11.25 -3.17 -30.81
N ALA A 29 11.50 -4.10 -29.90
CA ALA A 29 12.62 -4.04 -28.98
C ALA A 29 13.36 -5.37 -29.11
N MET A 30 14.50 -5.35 -29.78
CA MET A 30 15.44 -6.46 -29.80
C MET A 30 16.22 -6.46 -28.49
N SER A 31 15.55 -6.79 -27.38
CA SER A 31 16.24 -7.35 -26.22
C SER A 31 15.84 -8.82 -26.19
N SER A 32 16.83 -9.72 -26.26
CA SER A 32 16.61 -11.14 -26.00
C SER A 32 15.71 -11.27 -24.77
N HIS A 33 14.55 -11.91 -24.94
CA HIS A 33 13.58 -12.20 -23.88
C HIS A 33 14.27 -13.05 -22.81
N ILE A 34 14.92 -12.42 -21.85
CA ILE A 34 15.24 -13.04 -20.57
C ILE A 34 14.02 -12.70 -19.73
N ASP A 35 13.11 -13.65 -19.57
CA ASP A 35 11.98 -13.48 -18.67
C ASP A 35 12.56 -13.27 -17.26
N PRO A 36 12.36 -12.08 -16.65
CA PRO A 36 13.01 -11.73 -15.38
C PRO A 36 12.53 -12.61 -14.22
N ASP A 37 11.39 -13.28 -14.40
CA ASP A 37 10.78 -14.19 -13.43
C ASP A 37 11.03 -15.68 -13.75
N ALA A 38 11.84 -15.99 -14.76
CA ALA A 38 12.19 -17.38 -15.05
C ALA A 38 12.96 -18.00 -13.85
N PRO A 39 12.59 -19.21 -13.41
CA PRO A 39 13.27 -19.85 -12.28
C PRO A 39 14.73 -20.13 -12.64
N LEU A 40 15.64 -19.71 -11.76
CA LEU A 40 17.08 -19.96 -11.87
C LEU A 40 17.36 -21.46 -11.71
N LYS A 41 18.07 -22.05 -12.67
CA LYS A 41 18.31 -23.50 -12.69
C LYS A 41 19.78 -23.84 -12.54
N THR A 42 20.66 -23.04 -13.14
CA THR A 42 22.10 -23.31 -13.18
C THR A 42 22.87 -22.33 -12.28
N PRO A 43 24.02 -22.72 -11.72
CA PRO A 43 24.93 -21.79 -11.01
C PRO A 43 25.31 -20.56 -11.84
N GLU A 44 25.44 -20.71 -13.15
CA GLU A 44 25.75 -19.63 -14.09
C GLU A 44 24.63 -18.59 -14.14
N ASP A 45 23.35 -19.01 -14.08
CA ASP A 45 22.21 -18.10 -14.00
C ASP A 45 22.25 -17.24 -12.73
N TRP A 46 22.71 -17.81 -11.61
CA TRP A 46 22.89 -17.07 -10.35
C TRP A 46 23.96 -16.00 -10.48
N THR A 47 25.10 -16.34 -11.11
CA THR A 47 26.20 -15.40 -11.35
C THR A 47 25.74 -14.26 -12.25
N ALA A 48 25.05 -14.56 -13.36
CA ALA A 48 24.51 -13.55 -14.26
C ALA A 48 23.48 -12.64 -13.59
N MET A 49 22.60 -13.18 -12.72
CA MET A 49 21.68 -12.36 -11.93
C MET A 49 22.45 -11.44 -10.97
N GLN A 50 23.48 -11.94 -10.29
CA GLN A 50 24.28 -11.14 -9.38
C GLN A 50 25.00 -10.01 -10.11
N GLU A 51 25.61 -10.29 -11.26
CA GLU A 51 26.25 -9.30 -12.12
C GLU A 51 25.26 -8.24 -12.60
N SER A 52 24.08 -8.65 -13.07
CA SER A 52 23.01 -7.73 -13.49
C SER A 52 22.54 -6.83 -12.34
N ARG A 53 22.33 -7.39 -11.15
CA ARG A 53 21.99 -6.61 -9.94
C ARG A 53 23.09 -5.65 -9.54
N ALA A 54 24.36 -6.06 -9.64
CA ALA A 54 25.50 -5.21 -9.32
C ALA A 54 25.64 -4.05 -10.32
N GLN A 55 25.48 -4.32 -11.62
CA GLN A 55 25.47 -3.31 -12.68
C GLN A 55 24.31 -2.31 -12.47
N TYR A 56 23.10 -2.82 -12.22
CA TYR A 56 21.93 -1.97 -11.96
C TYR A 56 22.12 -1.13 -10.69
N LYS A 57 22.61 -1.73 -9.60
CA LYS A 57 22.91 -1.00 -8.35
C LYS A 57 23.92 0.12 -8.61
N SER A 58 25.02 -0.16 -9.31
CA SER A 58 26.02 0.85 -9.66
C SER A 58 25.41 2.02 -10.43
N LEU A 59 24.56 1.73 -11.41
CA LEU A 59 23.83 2.74 -12.17
C LEU A 59 22.92 3.59 -11.26
N VAL A 60 22.09 2.94 -10.43
CA VAL A 60 21.20 3.64 -9.50
C VAL A 60 22.00 4.51 -8.52
N ASP A 61 23.07 3.98 -7.94
CA ASP A 61 23.92 4.72 -7.00
C ASP A 61 24.48 5.99 -7.66
N HIS A 62 24.94 5.90 -8.91
CA HIS A 62 25.53 7.03 -9.63
C HIS A 62 24.50 8.09 -10.04
N PHE A 63 23.31 7.68 -10.49
CA PHE A 63 22.31 8.60 -11.04
C PHE A 63 21.25 9.06 -10.03
N SER A 64 21.11 8.37 -8.89
CA SER A 64 20.07 8.68 -7.88
C SER A 64 20.15 10.10 -7.32
N ALA A 65 21.34 10.69 -7.26
CA ALA A 65 21.56 12.04 -6.76
C ALA A 65 20.95 13.14 -7.64
N PHE A 66 20.74 12.88 -8.94
CA PHE A 66 20.23 13.87 -9.89
C PHE A 66 18.70 13.81 -10.07
N GLY A 67 18.03 12.91 -9.35
CA GLY A 67 16.57 12.73 -9.42
C GLY A 67 15.78 13.71 -8.54
N SER A 68 14.61 13.27 -8.09
CA SER A 68 13.79 14.03 -7.14
C SER A 68 14.51 14.21 -5.79
N THR A 69 14.29 15.36 -5.15
CA THR A 69 14.71 15.59 -3.76
C THR A 69 13.91 14.74 -2.77
N GLN A 70 12.79 14.15 -3.17
CA GLN A 70 12.00 13.24 -2.34
C GLN A 70 12.67 11.86 -2.30
N THR A 71 13.43 11.61 -1.24
CA THR A 71 14.14 10.35 -1.02
C THR A 71 13.42 9.49 0.02
N ARG A 72 13.84 8.23 0.14
CA ARG A 72 13.35 7.32 1.18
C ARG A 72 13.64 7.86 2.58
N GLU A 73 14.67 8.68 2.76
CA GLU A 73 15.07 9.24 4.06
C GLU A 73 14.20 10.43 4.48
N ASN A 74 13.62 11.20 3.54
CA ASN A 74 12.72 12.31 3.89
C ASN A 74 11.22 11.98 3.79
N SER A 75 10.86 10.93 3.07
CA SER A 75 9.48 10.50 2.89
C SER A 75 9.08 9.51 3.99
N PHE A 76 7.80 9.48 4.36
CA PHE A 76 7.31 8.51 5.33
C PHE A 76 7.47 7.07 4.81
N GLN A 77 8.02 6.19 5.64
CA GLN A 77 8.08 4.76 5.38
C GLN A 77 7.52 4.00 6.59
N PRO A 78 6.75 2.92 6.37
CA PRO A 78 6.11 2.16 7.45
C PRO A 78 7.08 1.59 8.51
N HIS A 79 8.34 1.34 8.14
CA HIS A 79 9.36 0.77 9.03
C HIS A 79 10.21 1.83 9.76
N HIS A 80 10.09 3.12 9.42
CA HIS A 80 10.85 4.18 10.11
C HIS A 80 10.61 4.22 11.62
N PRO A 81 9.36 4.12 12.14
CA PRO A 81 9.12 4.18 13.57
C PRO A 81 9.78 3.04 14.36
N LEU A 82 10.03 1.89 13.73
CA LEU A 82 10.65 0.73 14.38
C LEU A 82 12.16 0.88 14.53
N HIS A 83 12.84 1.42 13.52
CA HIS A 83 14.30 1.48 13.48
C HIS A 83 14.87 2.85 13.83
N ARG A 84 14.07 3.91 13.72
CA ARG A 84 14.47 5.30 13.96
C ARG A 84 13.32 6.09 14.61
N PRO A 85 12.91 5.73 15.84
CA PRO A 85 11.85 6.47 16.51
C PRO A 85 12.33 7.89 16.87
N PRO A 86 11.48 8.93 16.71
CA PRO A 86 11.80 10.26 17.21
C PRO A 86 11.91 10.21 18.74
N PRO A 87 12.91 10.89 19.34
CA PRO A 87 13.01 10.95 20.79
C PRO A 87 11.83 11.75 21.36
N PRO A 88 11.39 11.48 22.61
CA PRO A 88 10.23 12.14 23.19
C PRO A 88 10.31 13.68 23.21
N LYS A 89 11.51 14.24 23.28
CA LYS A 89 11.75 15.70 23.27
C LYS A 89 11.49 16.35 21.92
N ASP A 90 11.66 15.59 20.83
CA ASP A 90 11.47 16.08 19.46
C ASP A 90 10.08 15.72 18.92
N LEU A 91 9.23 15.10 19.74
CA LEU A 91 7.85 14.82 19.38
C LEU A 91 7.05 16.12 19.30
N THR A 92 6.41 16.32 18.16
CA THR A 92 5.57 17.48 17.89
C THR A 92 4.11 17.07 17.75
N LEU A 93 3.20 18.04 17.92
CA LEU A 93 1.77 17.82 17.72
C LEU A 93 1.48 17.32 16.29
N SER A 94 2.17 17.89 15.29
CA SER A 94 2.05 17.47 13.89
C SER A 94 2.49 16.03 13.67
N ALA A 95 3.53 15.55 14.34
CA ALA A 95 3.95 14.15 14.27
C ALA A 95 2.88 13.20 14.84
N LEU A 96 2.25 13.55 15.97
CA LEU A 96 1.17 12.75 16.57
C LEU A 96 -0.11 12.77 15.72
N LEU A 97 -0.43 13.91 15.12
CA LEU A 97 -1.53 14.01 14.15
C LEU A 97 -1.27 13.13 12.93
N ALA A 98 -0.07 13.20 12.35
CA ALA A 98 0.31 12.39 11.20
C ALA A 98 0.32 10.89 11.51
N ALA A 99 0.68 10.51 12.74
CA ALA A 99 0.62 9.14 13.21
C ALA A 99 -0.80 8.64 13.51
N GLY A 100 -1.81 9.52 13.53
CA GLY A 100 -3.20 9.16 13.86
C GLY A 100 -3.44 8.90 15.35
N ALA A 101 -2.56 9.39 16.24
CA ALA A 101 -2.66 9.14 17.69
C ALA A 101 -3.89 9.81 18.37
N HIS A 102 -4.55 10.73 17.67
CA HIS A 102 -5.72 11.45 18.15
C HIS A 102 -7.03 10.66 18.01
N PHE A 103 -7.03 9.50 17.34
CA PHE A 103 -8.23 8.68 17.23
C PHE A 103 -8.42 7.81 18.49
N GLY A 104 -9.47 8.10 19.25
CA GLY A 104 -9.94 7.27 20.35
C GLY A 104 -10.95 6.20 19.90
N HIS A 105 -11.73 5.71 20.85
CA HIS A 105 -12.81 4.76 20.57
C HIS A 105 -14.12 5.44 20.13
N SER A 106 -15.07 4.61 19.69
CA SER A 106 -16.46 5.02 19.46
C SER A 106 -17.01 5.74 20.70
N SER A 107 -17.69 6.86 20.49
CA SER A 107 -18.25 7.68 21.58
C SER A 107 -19.19 6.90 22.50
N SER A 108 -19.89 5.89 21.99
CA SER A 108 -20.82 5.07 22.76
C SER A 108 -20.14 4.03 23.67
N LEU A 109 -18.90 3.66 23.35
CA LEU A 109 -18.12 2.66 24.10
C LEU A 109 -17.06 3.31 25.01
N LEU A 110 -16.96 4.63 24.98
CA LEU A 110 -15.98 5.37 25.76
C LEU A 110 -16.33 5.31 27.26
N ASN A 111 -15.34 4.97 28.09
CA ASN A 111 -15.46 5.09 29.54
C ASN A 111 -15.57 6.58 29.93
N PRO A 112 -16.59 7.00 30.72
CA PRO A 112 -16.74 8.39 31.17
C PRO A 112 -15.53 8.95 31.91
N SER A 113 -14.73 8.10 32.56
CA SER A 113 -13.47 8.51 33.21
C SER A 113 -12.45 9.09 32.23
N PHE A 114 -12.53 8.74 30.94
CA PHE A 114 -11.64 9.26 29.90
C PHE A 114 -12.04 10.64 29.37
N MET A 115 -13.23 11.16 29.73
CA MET A 115 -13.74 12.46 29.26
C MET A 115 -12.76 13.64 29.42
N PRO A 116 -11.95 13.76 30.50
CA PRO A 116 -10.99 14.85 30.63
C PRO A 116 -9.87 14.85 29.58
N TYR A 117 -9.61 13.74 28.90
CA TYR A 117 -8.56 13.61 27.87
C TYR A 117 -9.15 13.69 26.46
N ALA A 118 -10.47 13.75 26.33
CA ALA A 118 -11.15 13.90 25.06
C ALA A 118 -11.19 15.39 24.66
N TYR A 119 -10.72 15.70 23.46
CA TYR A 119 -10.89 17.02 22.86
C TYR A 119 -12.35 17.22 22.40
N GLY A 120 -12.97 16.17 21.87
CA GLY A 120 -14.36 16.20 21.40
C GLY A 120 -14.72 14.92 20.64
N THR A 121 -15.85 14.92 19.94
CA THR A 121 -16.29 13.79 19.11
C THR A 121 -16.53 14.24 17.67
N ARG A 122 -16.14 13.42 16.70
CA ARG A 122 -16.37 13.66 15.27
C ARG A 122 -16.60 12.33 14.55
N ALA A 123 -17.62 12.28 13.69
CA ALA A 123 -17.98 11.07 12.94
C ALA A 123 -18.17 9.82 13.84
N GLY A 124 -18.68 9.99 15.06
CA GLY A 124 -18.91 8.90 16.01
C GLY A 124 -17.66 8.37 16.71
N VAL A 125 -16.48 8.99 16.49
CA VAL A 125 -15.22 8.65 17.14
C VAL A 125 -14.80 9.78 18.07
N THR A 126 -14.25 9.43 19.23
CA THR A 126 -13.72 10.41 20.18
C THR A 126 -12.34 10.85 19.74
N ILE A 127 -12.11 12.15 19.68
CA ILE A 127 -10.80 12.74 19.38
C ILE A 127 -10.08 13.00 20.70
N ILE A 128 -8.87 12.48 20.84
CA ILE A 128 -8.00 12.67 22.01
C ILE A 128 -7.29 14.01 21.91
N ASP A 129 -7.20 14.72 23.03
CA ASP A 129 -6.42 15.95 23.14
C ASP A 129 -4.91 15.63 23.09
N LEU A 130 -4.27 16.03 21.99
CA LEU A 130 -2.85 15.79 21.76
C LEU A 130 -1.95 16.75 22.55
N GLU A 131 -2.42 17.95 22.89
CA GLU A 131 -1.62 18.87 23.71
C GLU A 131 -1.38 18.28 25.09
N ARG A 132 -2.40 17.60 25.64
CA ARG A 132 -2.30 16.86 26.90
C ARG A 132 -1.50 15.57 26.80
N THR A 133 -1.32 15.02 25.59
CA THR A 133 -0.57 13.78 25.33
C THR A 133 0.93 14.03 25.16
N LEU A 134 1.31 15.23 24.71
CA LEU A 134 2.72 15.60 24.57
C LEU A 134 3.42 15.60 25.94
N PRO A 135 4.68 15.12 26.02
CA PRO A 135 5.46 15.27 27.23
C PRO A 135 5.67 16.76 27.50
N ALA A 136 5.31 17.22 28.70
CA ALA A 136 5.61 18.57 29.13
C ALA A 136 7.12 18.81 29.00
N THR A 137 7.47 19.83 28.22
CA THR A 137 8.87 20.18 27.90
C THR A 137 9.55 20.87 29.07
#